data_AF-A0A2G4GJY4-F1
#
_entry.id   AF-A0A2G4GJY4-F1
#
_cell.length_a   1.000
_cell.length_b   1.000
_cell.length_c   1.000
_cell.angle_alpha   90.00
_cell.angle_beta   90.00
_cell.angle_gamma   90.00
#
_symmetry.space_group_name_H-M   'P 1'
#
loop_
_entity.id
_entity.type
_entity.pdbx_description
1 polymer ?
#
loop_
_entity_poly.entity_id
_entity_poly.type
_entity_poly.pdbx_seq_one_letter_code
_entity_poly.pdbx_strand_id
1 'polypeptide(L)'
;MTISYKWLMDYFGEAIEPKKLMSILNSIGLEVEGIEAFQEIKGNLAGLTVGEVLTVTKHPNADKLSVTEVNIGQGAPIQIVCGAPNVAAGQKVIVAPVGTTIYPTSGEPLT
;
A
#
# COMPACT_ATOMS: atom_id res chain seq x y z
N MET A 1 -16.22 17.68 15.62
CA MET A 1 -16.13 16.22 15.86
C MET A 1 -15.70 15.59 14.56
N THR A 2 -14.73 14.67 14.57
CA THR A 2 -14.25 13.99 13.35
C THR A 2 -14.70 12.54 13.38
N ILE A 3 -15.28 12.06 12.27
CA ILE A 3 -15.81 10.70 12.15
C ILE A 3 -15.20 10.05 10.91
N SER A 4 -14.79 8.78 11.04
CA SER A 4 -14.38 7.98 9.88
C SER A 4 -15.57 7.74 8.95
N TYR A 5 -15.45 8.19 7.70
CA TYR A 5 -16.45 7.92 6.67
C TYR A 5 -16.71 6.41 6.51
N LYS A 6 -15.65 5.58 6.51
CA LYS A 6 -15.78 4.12 6.41
C LYS A 6 -16.65 3.57 7.54
N TRP A 7 -16.35 3.95 8.78
CA TRP A 7 -17.10 3.49 9.95
C TRP A 7 -18.55 3.95 9.90
N LEU A 8 -18.80 5.18 9.47
CA LEU A 8 -20.15 5.70 9.28
C LEU A 8 -20.91 4.90 8.20
N MET A 9 -20.24 4.51 7.11
CA MET A 9 -20.83 3.69 6.05
C MET A 9 -21.18 2.27 6.49
N ASP A 10 -20.51 1.72 7.52
CA ASP A 10 -20.86 0.40 8.07
C ASP A 10 -22.28 0.36 8.67
N TYR A 11 -22.89 1.52 8.97
CA TYR A 11 -24.28 1.65 9.42
C TYR A 11 -25.30 1.78 8.29
N PHE A 12 -24.84 1.93 7.04
CA PHE A 12 -25.70 2.07 5.86
C PHE A 12 -25.62 0.82 4.98
N GLY A 13 -26.71 0.52 4.25
CA GLY A 13 -26.75 -0.61 3.31
C GLY A 13 -25.96 -0.38 2.02
N GLU A 14 -25.61 0.88 1.73
CA GLU A 14 -24.80 1.28 0.58
C GLU A 14 -23.92 2.49 0.94
N ALA A 15 -22.79 2.61 0.24
CA ALA A 15 -21.91 3.76 0.42
C ALA A 15 -22.48 5.01 -0.26
N ILE A 16 -22.64 6.09 0.49
CA ILE A 16 -23.14 7.37 -0.01
C ILE A 16 -21.96 8.28 -0.35
N GLU A 17 -21.87 8.75 -1.59
CA GLU A 17 -20.80 9.67 -2.02
C GLU A 17 -20.55 10.81 -0.99
N PRO A 18 -19.30 11.07 -0.56
CA PRO A 18 -19.00 12.00 0.53
C PRO A 18 -19.62 13.40 0.37
N LYS A 19 -19.62 13.97 -0.84
CA LYS A 19 -20.22 15.28 -1.11
C LYS A 19 -21.74 15.27 -0.91
N LYS A 20 -22.40 14.20 -1.35
CA LYS A 20 -23.84 14.02 -1.16
C LYS A 20 -24.18 13.84 0.32
N LEU A 21 -23.40 13.03 1.03
CA LEU A 21 -23.56 12.83 2.48
C LEU A 21 -23.43 14.17 3.22
N MET A 22 -22.43 14.99 2.89
CA MET A 22 -22.27 16.34 3.45
C MET A 22 -23.52 17.20 3.24
N SER A 23 -24.07 17.25 2.03
CA SER A 23 -25.29 18.03 1.77
C SER A 23 -26.49 17.53 2.57
N ILE A 24 -26.62 16.22 2.75
CA ILE A 24 -27.69 15.61 3.58
C ILE A 24 -27.51 15.99 5.05
N LEU A 25 -26.30 15.85 5.59
CA LEU A 25 -26.01 16.18 6.99
C LEU A 25 -26.27 17.66 7.28
N ASN A 26 -25.80 18.56 6.39
CA ASN A 26 -26.04 19.99 6.52
C ASN A 26 -27.54 20.34 6.46
N SER A 27 -28.32 19.68 5.59
CA SER A 27 -29.75 19.97 5.45
C SER A 27 -30.59 19.53 6.65
N ILE A 28 -30.10 18.58 7.46
CA ILE A 28 -30.73 18.15 8.71
C ILE A 28 -30.11 18.81 9.96
N GLY A 29 -29.24 19.82 9.78
CA GLY A 29 -28.64 20.60 10.86
C GLY A 29 -27.40 19.98 11.50
N LEU A 30 -26.83 18.93 10.91
CA LEU A 30 -25.55 18.35 11.29
C LEU A 30 -24.44 18.96 10.42
N GLU A 31 -23.93 20.12 10.83
CA GLU A 31 -22.96 20.87 10.05
C GLU A 31 -21.64 20.12 9.88
N VAL A 32 -21.17 20.03 8.63
CA VAL A 32 -19.89 19.44 8.23
C VAL A 32 -18.96 20.55 7.75
N GLU A 33 -17.96 20.86 8.56
CA GLU A 33 -16.97 21.92 8.29
C GLU A 33 -15.99 21.54 7.16
N GLY A 34 -15.72 20.25 6.97
CA GLY A 34 -14.78 19.78 5.97
C GLY A 34 -14.73 18.27 5.84
N ILE A 35 -14.21 17.82 4.71
CA ILE A 35 -13.87 16.42 4.45
C ILE A 35 -12.40 16.40 4.05
N GLU A 36 -11.62 15.59 4.74
CA GLU A 36 -10.20 15.40 4.46
C GLU A 36 -9.90 13.92 4.24
N ALA A 37 -8.96 13.66 3.33
CA ALA A 37 -8.44 12.31 3.16
C ALA A 37 -7.50 12.02 4.33
N PHE A 38 -7.87 11.02 5.13
CA PHE A 38 -7.00 10.52 6.19
C PHE A 38 -6.08 9.43 5.64
N GLN A 39 -4.78 9.57 5.91
CA GLN A 39 -3.78 8.55 5.62
C GLN A 39 -3.01 8.25 6.91
N GLU A 40 -3.15 7.04 7.44
CA GLU A 40 -2.37 6.61 8.61
C GLU A 40 -0.87 6.55 8.28
N ILE A 41 -0.55 6.08 7.07
CA ILE A 41 0.80 6.09 6.49
C ILE A 41 0.75 6.96 5.23
N LYS A 42 1.65 7.94 5.14
CA LYS A 42 1.77 8.81 3.97
C LYS A 42 1.91 7.97 2.69
N GLY A 43 1.06 8.21 1.70
CA GLY A 43 1.00 7.46 0.45
C GLY A 43 0.18 6.17 0.51
N ASN A 44 -0.36 5.77 1.66
CA ASN A 44 -1.29 4.64 1.85
C ASN A 44 -0.91 3.33 1.12
N LEU A 45 0.39 3.01 1.12
CA LEU A 45 0.94 1.83 0.41
C LEU A 45 0.66 1.82 -1.11
N ALA A 46 0.31 2.95 -1.70
CA ALA A 46 0.01 3.06 -3.13
C ALA A 46 1.19 2.58 -3.98
N GLY A 47 0.88 1.77 -4.99
CA GLY A 47 1.88 1.17 -5.89
C GLY A 47 2.54 -0.10 -5.35
N LEU A 48 2.42 -0.41 -4.05
CA LEU A 48 2.88 -1.68 -3.51
C LEU A 48 1.95 -2.82 -3.94
N THR A 49 2.54 -3.96 -4.28
CA THR A 49 1.81 -5.17 -4.67
C THR A 49 2.33 -6.38 -3.92
N VAL A 50 1.49 -7.41 -3.78
CA VAL A 50 1.92 -8.70 -3.24
C VAL A 50 2.59 -9.48 -4.36
N GLY A 51 3.82 -9.95 -4.11
CA GLY A 51 4.55 -10.85 -4.98
C GLY A 51 4.86 -12.18 -4.31
N GLU A 52 5.14 -13.20 -5.11
CA GLU A 52 5.62 -14.51 -4.65
C GLU A 52 7.05 -14.74 -5.12
N VAL A 53 7.94 -15.06 -4.18
CA VAL A 53 9.34 -15.39 -4.48
C VAL A 53 9.39 -16.79 -5.09
N LEU A 54 9.76 -16.90 -6.36
CA LEU A 54 9.85 -18.18 -7.08
C LEU A 54 11.18 -18.87 -6.81
N THR A 55 12.28 -18.12 -6.92
CA THR A 55 13.64 -18.64 -6.77
C THR A 55 14.49 -17.68 -5.94
N VAL A 56 15.48 -18.24 -5.23
CA VAL A 56 16.48 -17.49 -4.46
C VAL A 56 17.84 -18.09 -4.73
N THR A 57 18.78 -17.29 -5.23
CA THR A 57 20.17 -17.68 -5.46
C THR A 57 21.12 -16.69 -4.80
N LYS A 58 22.32 -17.12 -4.42
CA LYS A 58 23.33 -16.24 -3.82
C LYS A 58 23.81 -15.22 -4.87
N HIS A 59 23.95 -13.95 -4.48
CA HIS A 59 24.53 -12.97 -5.38
C HIS A 59 26.02 -13.29 -5.64
N PRO A 60 26.48 -13.35 -6.90
CA PRO A 60 27.84 -13.81 -7.22
C PRO A 60 28.94 -12.88 -6.70
N ASN A 61 28.63 -11.59 -6.56
CA ASN A 61 29.59 -10.55 -6.15
C ASN A 61 29.30 -9.98 -4.75
N ALA A 62 28.40 -10.59 -3.96
CA ALA A 62 28.05 -10.05 -2.65
C ALA A 62 27.61 -11.13 -1.65
N ASP A 63 28.33 -11.21 -0.53
CA ASP A 63 28.12 -12.26 0.48
C ASP A 63 26.81 -12.09 1.26
N LYS A 64 26.21 -10.90 1.28
CA LYS A 64 25.00 -10.60 2.06
C LYS A 64 23.75 -10.41 1.20
N LEU A 65 23.86 -10.60 -0.11
CA LEU A 65 22.75 -10.40 -1.04
C LEU A 65 22.34 -11.71 -1.71
N SER A 66 21.06 -11.77 -2.05
CA SER A 66 20.45 -12.84 -2.83
C SER A 66 19.81 -12.24 -4.08
N VAL A 67 19.91 -12.95 -5.19
CA VAL A 67 19.16 -12.66 -6.42
C VAL A 67 17.90 -13.51 -6.40
N THR A 68 16.75 -12.86 -6.52
CA THR A 68 15.44 -13.51 -6.44
C THR A 68 14.66 -13.28 -7.73
N GLU A 69 13.89 -14.28 -8.15
CA GLU A 69 12.84 -14.09 -9.15
C GLU A 69 11.51 -14.01 -8.44
N VAL A 70 10.74 -12.96 -8.69
CA VAL A 70 9.49 -12.67 -7.98
C VAL A 70 8.36 -12.49 -8.97
N ASN A 71 7.29 -13.25 -8.80
CA ASN A 71 6.07 -13.10 -9.58
C ASN A 71 5.14 -12.08 -8.91
N ILE A 72 4.81 -11.00 -9.62
CA ILE A 72 3.90 -9.94 -9.14
C ILE A 72 2.55 -9.92 -9.88
N GLY A 73 2.25 -10.94 -10.69
CA GLY A 73 0.97 -11.08 -11.40
C GLY A 73 0.79 -10.18 -12.63
N GLN A 74 1.86 -9.51 -13.10
CA GLN A 74 1.81 -8.57 -14.23
C GLN A 74 2.55 -9.07 -15.49
N GLY A 75 2.80 -10.38 -15.58
CA GLY A 75 3.49 -11.00 -16.72
C GLY A 75 4.63 -11.90 -16.27
N ALA A 76 5.80 -11.73 -16.91
CA ALA A 76 7.00 -12.47 -16.56
C ALA A 76 7.48 -12.11 -15.14
N PRO A 77 8.05 -13.08 -14.39
CA PRO A 77 8.70 -12.79 -13.11
C PRO A 77 9.80 -11.74 -13.28
N ILE A 78 9.92 -10.88 -12.28
CA ILE A 78 10.96 -9.84 -12.24
C ILE A 78 12.11 -10.27 -11.34
N GLN A 79 13.32 -9.84 -11.68
CA GLN A 79 14.49 -10.08 -10.86
C GLN A 79 14.64 -8.98 -9.81
N ILE A 80 14.78 -9.37 -8.54
CA ILE A 80 14.99 -8.44 -7.42
C ILE A 80 16.20 -8.91 -6.61
N VAL A 81 17.14 -8.00 -6.34
CA VAL A 81 18.24 -8.25 -5.40
C VAL A 81 17.76 -7.90 -3.98
N CYS A 82 17.85 -8.85 -3.06
CA CYS A 82 17.38 -8.70 -1.69
C CYS A 82 18.50 -9.03 -0.69
N GLY A 83 18.66 -8.20 0.34
CA GLY A 83 19.61 -8.43 1.43
C GLY A 83 19.01 -9.04 2.70
N ALA A 84 17.70 -9.30 2.71
CA ALA A 84 17.04 -9.83 3.90
C ALA A 84 17.47 -11.29 4.15
N PRO A 85 17.93 -11.64 5.37
CA PRO A 85 18.44 -12.99 5.66
C PRO A 85 17.34 -14.06 5.66
N ASN A 86 16.07 -13.65 5.72
CA ASN A 86 14.91 -14.52 5.77
C ASN A 86 14.19 -14.69 4.42
N VAL A 87 14.73 -14.16 3.31
CA VAL A 87 14.13 -14.33 1.99
C VAL A 87 14.25 -15.78 1.53
N ALA A 88 13.13 -16.39 1.16
CA ALA A 88 13.06 -17.79 0.73
C ALA A 88 12.03 -17.99 -0.39
N ALA A 89 12.25 -19.00 -1.23
CA ALA A 89 11.30 -19.40 -2.26
C ALA A 89 9.95 -19.84 -1.64
N GLY A 90 8.85 -19.54 -2.34
CA GLY A 90 7.48 -19.76 -1.90
C GLY A 90 6.92 -18.69 -0.95
N GLN A 91 7.71 -17.68 -0.56
CA GLN A 91 7.22 -16.61 0.31
C GLN A 91 6.39 -15.59 -0.46
N LYS A 92 5.27 -15.17 0.13
CA LYS A 92 4.55 -13.96 -0.28
C LYS A 92 5.15 -12.75 0.42
N VAL A 93 5.53 -11.74 -0.36
CA VAL A 93 6.22 -10.54 0.09
C VAL A 93 5.56 -9.30 -0.50
N ILE A 94 5.76 -8.15 0.14
CA ILE A 94 5.38 -6.86 -0.43
C ILE A 94 6.50 -6.41 -1.37
N VAL A 95 6.12 -6.06 -2.60
CA VAL A 95 7.03 -5.60 -3.65
C VAL A 95 6.67 -4.16 -4.01
N ALA A 96 7.69 -3.33 -4.18
CA ALA A 96 7.60 -2.01 -4.81
C ALA A 96 8.16 -2.12 -6.24
N PRO A 97 7.31 -2.24 -7.28
CA PRO A 97 7.76 -2.23 -8.66
C PRO A 97 8.44 -0.91 -9.03
N VAL A 98 9.22 -0.91 -10.11
CA VAL A 98 9.89 0.30 -10.62
C VAL A 98 8.88 1.43 -10.83
N GLY A 99 9.20 2.61 -10.30
CA GLY A 99 8.32 3.79 -10.32
C GLY A 99 7.40 3.93 -9.12
N THR A 100 7.46 3.00 -8.15
CA THR A 100 6.70 3.09 -6.90
C THR A 100 7.41 3.98 -5.89
N THR A 101 6.72 5.02 -5.40
CA THR A 101 7.23 5.84 -4.31
C THR A 101 6.92 5.23 -2.94
N ILE A 102 7.94 4.99 -2.13
CA ILE A 102 7.81 4.54 -0.74
C ILE A 102 8.09 5.69 0.23
N TYR A 103 7.36 5.71 1.34
CA TYR A 103 7.45 6.73 2.39
C TYR A 103 7.99 6.09 3.68
N PRO A 104 9.30 6.15 3.95
CA PRO A 104 9.88 5.57 5.15
C PRO A 104 9.45 6.36 6.41
N THR A 105 9.49 5.70 7.57
CA THR A 105 9.20 6.34 8.87
C THR A 105 10.25 7.38 9.28
N SER A 106 11.45 7.30 8.70
CA SER A 106 12.52 8.28 8.84
C SER A 106 13.22 8.49 7.50
N GLY A 107 13.51 9.73 7.13
CA GLY A 107 14.18 10.09 5.88
C GLY A 107 13.21 10.58 4.79
N GLU A 108 13.78 10.87 3.62
CA GLU A 108 13.02 11.35 2.47
C GLU A 108 12.33 10.20 1.71
N PRO A 109 11.21 10.45 1.00
CA PRO A 109 10.60 9.47 0.11
C PRO A 109 11.56 8.97 -0.98
N LEU A 110 11.39 7.71 -1.37
CA LEU A 110 12.26 7.03 -2.35
C LEU A 110 11.39 6.50 -3.50
N THR A 111 11.88 6.51 -4.75
CA THR A 111 11.19 5.99 -5.94
C THR A 111 12.13 5.14 -6.77
#